data_AF-A0A1I1BM17-F1
#
_entry.id   AF-A0A1I1BM17-F1
#
_cell.length_a   1.000
_cell.length_b   1.000
_cell.length_c   1.000
_cell.angle_alpha   90.00
_cell.angle_beta   90.00
_cell.angle_gamma   90.00
#
_symmetry.space_group_name_H-M   'P 1'
#
loop_
_entity.id
_entity.type
_entity.pdbx_description
1 polymer ?
#
loop_
_entity_poly.entity_id
_entity_poly.type
_entity_poly.pdbx_seq_one_letter_code
_entity_poly.pdbx_strand_id
1 'polypeptide(L)'
;MSTTSTSTRHLPRKLVWAGIALGFGLGGFFDGILLHQVLQWHHLLSGLEDARLDLRTLILTDGLFHVLMYIITCCGLWALWRRRSDVNWLVPDRTMVAFAAAGFGLWHIVDSILSHWLLGIHRVRMNVENPLLWDLIWFFAFGVMPVIAAAYLTKFPPAPRTTILSSPLALVIATFTTGSAALLPAPQSGTVMVMFRPGMNVSQTVAAIGSIDGRIVWTDDTMQVWAIKLTKPERALELYLEGAMLVGNSILPAGCFGWTSPSVDKAGPRPQSRER
;
A
#
# COMPACT_ATOMS: atom_id res chain seq x y z
N MET A 1 -33.94 43.73 4.91
CA MET A 1 -33.72 42.34 4.46
C MET A 1 -32.48 42.34 3.58
N SER A 2 -31.31 41.99 4.13
CA SER A 2 -30.07 41.87 3.36
C SER A 2 -29.97 40.46 2.82
N THR A 3 -30.12 40.31 1.51
CA THR A 3 -29.86 39.06 0.79
C THR A 3 -28.35 38.79 0.80
N THR A 4 -27.90 37.87 1.65
CA THR A 4 -26.55 37.30 1.57
C THR A 4 -26.45 36.48 0.29
N SER A 5 -25.86 37.09 -0.74
CA SER A 5 -25.44 36.39 -1.95
C SER A 5 -24.39 35.34 -1.58
N THR A 6 -24.77 34.07 -1.65
CA THR A 6 -23.85 32.93 -1.50
C THR A 6 -22.92 32.93 -2.72
N SER A 7 -21.84 33.70 -2.65
CA SER A 7 -20.78 33.70 -3.66
C SER A 7 -20.19 32.30 -3.75
N THR A 8 -20.51 31.56 -4.81
CA THR A 8 -19.86 30.30 -5.15
C THR A 8 -18.40 30.60 -5.48
N ARG A 9 -17.50 30.36 -4.52
CA ARG A 9 -16.05 30.45 -4.77
C ARG A 9 -15.67 29.39 -5.81
N HIS A 10 -15.48 29.82 -7.04
CA HIS A 10 -14.86 28.99 -8.07
C HIS A 10 -13.35 28.89 -7.78
N LEU A 11 -12.87 27.66 -7.59
CA LEU A 11 -11.44 27.41 -7.50
C LEU A 11 -10.77 27.70 -8.84
N PRO A 12 -9.54 28.26 -8.85
CA PRO A 12 -8.81 28.46 -10.09
C PRO A 12 -8.67 27.12 -10.82
N ARG A 13 -9.07 27.06 -12.11
CA ARG A 13 -8.97 25.85 -12.94
C ARG A 13 -7.59 25.20 -12.87
N LYS A 14 -6.52 25.99 -12.75
CA LYS A 14 -5.14 25.50 -12.62
C LYS A 14 -4.89 24.72 -11.32
N LEU A 15 -5.56 25.07 -10.23
CA LEU A 15 -5.44 24.36 -8.94
C LEU A 15 -6.18 23.02 -8.97
N VAL A 16 -7.31 22.96 -9.69
CA VAL A 16 -8.02 21.70 -9.99
C VAL A 16 -7.11 20.74 -10.75
N TRP A 17 -6.48 21.23 -11.83
CA TRP A 17 -5.54 20.43 -12.61
C TRP A 17 -4.31 20.00 -11.82
N ALA A 18 -3.80 20.83 -10.91
CA ALA A 18 -2.70 20.44 -10.03
C ALA A 18 -3.08 19.24 -9.15
N GLY A 19 -4.25 19.27 -8.51
CA GLY A 19 -4.75 18.15 -7.71
C GLY A 19 -4.98 16.88 -8.53
N ILE A 20 -5.61 17.00 -9.71
CA ILE A 20 -5.83 15.86 -10.62
C ILE A 20 -4.50 15.26 -11.08
N ALA A 21 -3.54 16.08 -11.49
CA ALA A 21 -2.23 15.58 -11.95
C ALA A 21 -1.46 14.85 -10.83
N LEU A 22 -1.50 15.39 -9.60
CA LEU A 22 -0.94 14.72 -8.42
C LEU A 22 -1.60 13.36 -8.19
N GLY A 23 -2.93 13.33 -8.19
CA GLY A 23 -3.71 12.12 -8.05
C GLY A 23 -3.38 11.07 -9.11
N PHE A 24 -3.31 11.49 -10.37
CA PHE A 24 -3.04 10.62 -11.51
C PHE A 24 -1.67 9.95 -11.40
N GLY A 25 -0.63 10.74 -11.09
CA GLY A 25 0.71 10.20 -10.86
C GLY A 25 0.77 9.26 -9.66
N LEU A 26 0.10 9.60 -8.55
CA LEU A 26 -0.01 8.72 -7.38
C LEU A 26 -0.76 7.41 -7.68
N GLY A 27 -1.78 7.46 -8.54
CA GLY A 27 -2.48 6.28 -9.04
C GLY A 27 -1.54 5.35 -9.80
N GLY A 28 -0.76 5.90 -10.72
CA GLY A 28 0.23 5.12 -11.47
C GLY A 28 1.35 4.56 -10.59
N PHE A 29 1.81 5.30 -9.58
CA PHE A 29 2.75 4.75 -8.59
C PHE A 29 2.14 3.63 -7.76
N PHE A 30 0.88 3.79 -7.33
CA PHE A 30 0.20 2.75 -6.56
C PHE A 30 0.13 1.45 -7.38
N ASP A 31 -0.29 1.55 -8.63
CA ASP A 31 -0.36 0.42 -9.55
C ASP A 31 1.04 -0.18 -9.84
N GLY A 32 2.00 0.63 -10.27
CA GLY A 32 3.36 0.18 -10.59
C GLY A 32 4.10 -0.42 -9.40
N ILE A 33 3.94 0.11 -8.19
CA ILE A 33 4.58 -0.46 -7.00
C ILE A 33 3.84 -1.71 -6.54
N LEU A 34 2.52 -1.62 -6.36
CA LEU A 34 1.75 -2.72 -5.77
C LEU A 34 1.62 -3.89 -6.73
N LEU A 35 1.21 -3.66 -7.98
CA LEU A 35 0.94 -4.71 -8.94
C LEU A 35 2.18 -5.18 -9.68
N HIS A 36 3.08 -4.27 -10.09
CA HIS A 36 4.27 -4.69 -10.84
C HIS A 36 5.41 -5.19 -9.96
N GLN A 37 5.65 -4.56 -8.79
CA GLN A 37 6.82 -4.88 -7.98
C GLN A 37 6.51 -5.78 -6.78
N VAL A 38 5.46 -5.47 -6.00
CA VAL A 38 5.14 -6.20 -4.76
C VAL A 38 4.41 -7.51 -5.08
N LEU A 39 3.28 -7.42 -5.78
CA LEU A 39 2.45 -8.58 -6.10
C LEU A 39 2.91 -9.28 -7.37
N GLN A 40 3.62 -8.57 -8.25
CA GLN A 40 4.13 -9.07 -9.53
C GLN A 40 3.03 -9.75 -10.35
N TRP A 41 1.79 -9.24 -10.26
CA TRP A 41 0.65 -9.83 -10.97
C TRP A 41 0.71 -9.58 -12.47
N HIS A 42 1.34 -8.47 -12.86
CA HIS A 42 1.65 -8.10 -14.23
C HIS A 42 2.76 -7.05 -14.26
N HIS A 43 3.42 -6.91 -15.40
CA HIS A 43 4.29 -5.80 -15.77
C HIS A 43 3.65 -5.03 -16.93
N LEU A 44 4.16 -3.85 -17.25
CA LEU A 44 3.56 -2.95 -18.25
C LEU A 44 3.29 -3.63 -19.61
N LEU A 45 4.18 -4.54 -20.04
CA LEU A 45 4.09 -5.23 -21.33
C LEU A 45 3.83 -6.74 -21.21
N SER A 46 3.30 -7.22 -20.08
CA SER A 46 3.08 -8.67 -19.87
C SER A 46 2.11 -9.33 -20.86
N GLY A 47 1.25 -8.55 -21.52
CA GLY A 47 0.34 -9.02 -22.57
C GLY A 47 1.00 -9.18 -23.94
N LEU A 48 2.23 -8.71 -24.13
CA LEU A 48 2.99 -8.91 -25.37
C LEU A 48 3.89 -10.14 -25.23
N GLU A 49 3.71 -11.12 -26.11
CA GLU A 49 4.42 -12.42 -26.09
C GLU A 49 5.96 -12.25 -26.02
N ASP A 50 6.52 -11.41 -26.89
CA ASP A 50 7.96 -11.20 -27.00
C ASP A 50 8.55 -10.53 -25.74
N ALA A 51 7.82 -9.57 -25.15
CA ALA A 51 8.26 -8.88 -23.95
C ALA A 51 8.09 -9.75 -22.70
N ARG A 52 7.05 -10.58 -22.64
CA ARG A 52 6.73 -11.45 -21.51
C ARG A 52 7.84 -12.46 -21.20
N LEU A 53 8.61 -12.86 -22.22
CA LEU A 53 9.71 -13.82 -22.09
C LEU A 53 11.04 -13.17 -21.67
N ASP A 54 11.15 -11.84 -21.71
CA ASP A 54 12.35 -11.11 -21.29
C ASP A 54 12.10 -10.23 -20.06
N LEU A 55 12.52 -10.74 -18.90
CA LEU A 55 12.42 -10.04 -17.63
C LEU A 55 13.12 -8.67 -17.65
N ARG A 56 14.21 -8.50 -18.41
CA ARG A 56 14.92 -7.21 -18.48
C ARG A 56 14.06 -6.16 -19.15
N THR A 57 13.36 -6.52 -20.22
CA THR A 57 12.42 -5.65 -20.93
C THR A 57 11.22 -5.29 -20.04
N LEU A 58 10.67 -6.24 -19.27
CA LEU A 58 9.59 -5.97 -18.32
C LEU A 58 10.01 -4.99 -17.22
N ILE A 59 11.16 -5.21 -16.58
CA ILE A 59 11.68 -4.31 -15.54
C ILE A 59 12.02 -2.92 -16.12
N LEU A 60 12.61 -2.85 -17.32
CA LEU A 60 12.92 -1.58 -17.97
C LEU A 60 11.65 -0.77 -18.24
N THR A 61 10.65 -1.41 -18.83
CA THR A 61 9.39 -0.75 -19.22
C THR A 61 8.57 -0.32 -17.99
N ASP A 62 8.58 -1.10 -16.92
CA ASP A 62 8.08 -0.67 -15.61
C ASP A 62 8.82 0.56 -15.08
N GLY A 63 10.15 0.58 -15.16
CA GLY A 63 10.96 1.72 -14.74
C GLY A 63 10.63 2.98 -15.54
N LEU A 64 10.48 2.87 -16.86
CA LEU A 64 10.08 3.99 -17.73
C LEU A 64 8.67 4.48 -17.39
N PHE A 65 7.75 3.57 -17.08
CA PHE A 65 6.42 3.92 -16.59
C PHE A 65 6.49 4.73 -15.28
N HIS A 66 7.30 4.32 -14.31
CA HIS A 66 7.50 5.08 -13.07
C HIS A 66 8.13 6.47 -13.33
N VAL A 67 9.08 6.58 -14.26
CA VAL A 67 9.64 7.88 -14.68
C VAL A 67 8.56 8.80 -15.25
N LEU A 68 7.64 8.28 -16.08
CA LEU A 68 6.51 9.05 -16.57
C LEU A 68 5.61 9.53 -15.41
N MET A 69 5.32 8.66 -14.44
CA MET A 69 4.54 9.03 -13.25
C MET A 69 5.25 10.08 -12.38
N TYR A 70 6.58 10.04 -12.27
CA TYR A 70 7.36 11.11 -11.62
C TYR A 70 7.19 12.44 -12.34
N ILE A 71 7.29 12.46 -13.67
CA ILE A 71 7.12 13.70 -14.46
C ILE A 71 5.73 14.29 -14.22
N ILE A 72 4.67 13.49 -14.32
CA ILE A 72 3.29 13.94 -14.10
C ILE A 72 3.12 14.48 -12.67
N THR A 73 3.62 13.76 -11.67
CA THR A 73 3.56 14.16 -10.26
C THR A 73 4.31 15.47 -10.01
N CYS A 74 5.52 15.61 -10.56
CA CYS A 74 6.33 16.83 -10.49
C CYS A 74 5.64 18.03 -11.16
N CYS A 75 4.99 17.84 -12.31
CA CYS A 75 4.17 18.86 -12.94
C CYS A 75 3.01 19.32 -12.03
N GLY A 76 2.32 18.37 -11.39
CA GLY A 76 1.27 18.67 -10.41
C GLY A 76 1.78 19.45 -9.20
N LEU A 77 2.89 18.99 -8.59
CA LEU A 77 3.55 19.67 -7.47
C LEU A 77 4.01 21.08 -7.84
N TRP A 78 4.61 21.24 -9.01
CA TRP A 78 5.10 22.52 -9.49
C TRP A 78 3.96 23.50 -9.76
N ALA A 79 2.85 23.03 -10.35
CA ALA A 79 1.65 23.83 -10.56
C ALA A 79 1.06 24.31 -9.22
N LEU A 80 1.05 23.45 -8.20
CA LEU A 80 0.65 23.79 -6.84
C LEU A 80 1.61 24.82 -6.22
N TRP A 81 2.93 24.59 -6.31
CA TRP A 81 3.97 25.45 -5.77
C TRP A 81 3.94 26.87 -6.34
N ARG A 82 3.72 27.00 -7.66
CA ARG A 82 3.57 28.28 -8.34
C ARG A 82 2.36 29.08 -7.88
N ARG A 83 1.37 28.42 -7.28
CA ARG A 83 0.09 28.99 -6.86
C ARG A 83 -0.07 29.06 -5.35
N ARG A 84 0.99 28.76 -4.59
CA ARG A 84 0.96 28.78 -3.12
C ARG A 84 0.48 30.10 -2.51
N SER A 85 0.68 31.23 -3.21
CA SER A 85 0.17 32.55 -2.81
C SER A 85 -1.33 32.73 -3.07
N ASP A 86 -1.88 32.01 -4.05
CA ASP A 86 -3.30 32.05 -4.43
C ASP A 86 -4.12 31.09 -3.54
N VAL A 87 -3.44 30.08 -2.97
CA VAL A 87 -3.96 29.22 -1.90
C VAL A 87 -3.95 30.04 -0.61
N ASN A 88 -4.89 30.98 -0.48
CA ASN A 88 -5.28 31.46 0.83
C ASN A 88 -5.70 30.25 1.69
N TRP A 89 -5.60 30.38 3.02
CA TRP A 89 -6.02 29.42 4.07
C TRP A 89 -7.49 28.93 3.98
N LEU A 90 -8.18 29.31 2.90
CA LEU A 90 -9.58 29.18 2.59
C LEU A 90 -9.86 28.12 1.52
N VAL A 91 -8.85 27.54 0.84
CA VAL A 91 -9.06 26.29 0.09
C VAL A 91 -9.09 25.17 1.12
N PRO A 92 -10.25 24.54 1.39
CA PRO A 92 -10.29 23.47 2.37
C PRO A 92 -9.39 22.32 1.90
N ASP A 93 -8.55 21.79 2.77
CA ASP A 93 -7.67 20.64 2.49
C ASP A 93 -8.42 19.51 1.76
N ARG A 94 -9.70 19.33 2.13
CA ARG A 94 -10.65 18.38 1.54
C ARG A 94 -10.85 18.54 0.03
N THR A 95 -10.82 19.76 -0.51
CA THR A 95 -11.04 19.96 -1.95
C THR A 95 -9.82 19.55 -2.78
N MET A 96 -8.61 19.77 -2.25
CA MET A 96 -7.40 19.25 -2.88
C MET A 96 -7.38 17.72 -2.84
N VAL A 97 -7.74 17.13 -1.69
CA VAL A 97 -7.90 15.67 -1.56
C VAL A 97 -8.93 15.12 -2.54
N ALA A 98 -10.04 15.83 -2.76
CA ALA A 98 -11.05 15.42 -3.75
C ALA A 98 -10.47 15.39 -5.17
N PHE A 99 -9.74 16.43 -5.59
CA PHE A 99 -9.13 16.43 -6.92
C PHE A 99 -8.01 15.38 -7.08
N ALA A 100 -7.23 15.14 -6.03
CA ALA A 100 -6.27 14.04 -6.02
C ALA A 100 -6.97 12.67 -6.11
N ALA A 101 -8.06 12.45 -5.39
CA ALA A 101 -8.85 11.22 -5.50
C ALA A 101 -9.45 11.04 -6.91
N ALA A 102 -9.92 12.13 -7.53
CA ALA A 102 -10.40 12.10 -8.92
C ALA A 102 -9.28 11.74 -9.90
N GLY A 103 -8.09 12.31 -9.74
CA GLY A 103 -6.92 11.99 -10.54
C GLY A 103 -6.48 10.54 -10.39
N PHE A 104 -6.44 10.04 -9.15
CA PHE A 104 -6.10 8.65 -8.83
C PHE A 104 -7.06 7.69 -9.52
N GLY A 105 -8.37 7.96 -9.43
CA GLY A 105 -9.37 7.16 -10.14
C GLY A 105 -9.27 7.26 -11.65
N LEU A 106 -8.97 8.45 -12.17
CA LEU A 106 -8.80 8.67 -13.61
C LEU A 106 -7.65 7.83 -14.19
N TRP A 107 -6.52 7.70 -13.49
CA TRP A 107 -5.43 6.80 -13.91
C TRP A 107 -5.94 5.37 -14.11
N HIS A 108 -6.56 4.78 -13.10
CA HIS A 108 -7.03 3.39 -13.14
C HIS A 108 -8.12 3.16 -14.19
N ILE A 109 -8.97 4.17 -14.45
CA ILE A 109 -9.95 4.13 -15.54
C ILE A 109 -9.24 4.11 -16.89
N VAL A 110 -8.29 5.02 -17.11
CA VAL A 110 -7.52 5.11 -18.35
C VAL A 110 -6.77 3.81 -18.59
N ASP A 111 -6.08 3.30 -17.58
CA ASP A 111 -5.31 2.07 -17.67
C ASP A 111 -6.19 0.84 -17.95
N SER A 112 -7.31 0.69 -17.24
CA SER A 112 -8.24 -0.43 -17.49
C SER A 112 -8.82 -0.40 -18.90
N ILE A 113 -9.23 0.77 -19.39
CA ILE A 113 -9.85 0.86 -20.71
C ILE A 113 -8.79 0.74 -21.81
N LEU A 114 -7.72 1.52 -21.71
CA LEU A 114 -6.71 1.62 -22.75
C LEU A 114 -5.75 0.42 -22.71
N SER A 115 -5.08 0.19 -21.58
CA SER A 115 -4.06 -0.84 -21.46
C SER A 115 -4.65 -2.23 -21.41
N HIS A 116 -5.68 -2.46 -20.57
CA HIS A 116 -6.22 -3.81 -20.39
C HIS A 116 -7.14 -4.26 -21.51
N TRP A 117 -8.07 -3.39 -21.94
CA TRP A 117 -9.15 -3.80 -22.84
C TRP A 117 -8.90 -3.46 -24.30
N LEU A 118 -8.40 -2.25 -24.59
CA LEU A 118 -8.20 -1.81 -25.97
C LEU A 118 -6.88 -2.32 -26.56
N LEU A 119 -5.78 -2.09 -25.86
CA LEU A 119 -4.43 -2.45 -26.31
C LEU A 119 -4.06 -3.89 -25.89
N GLY A 120 -4.61 -4.38 -24.77
CA GLY A 120 -4.30 -5.70 -24.25
C GLY A 120 -2.82 -5.88 -23.85
N ILE A 121 -2.12 -4.79 -23.54
CA ILE A 121 -0.67 -4.82 -23.23
C ILE A 121 -0.36 -5.43 -21.86
N HIS A 122 -1.35 -5.52 -20.98
CA HIS A 122 -1.35 -6.30 -19.74
C HIS A 122 -2.80 -6.44 -19.24
N ARG A 123 -3.03 -7.23 -18.21
CA ARG A 123 -4.30 -7.34 -17.46
C ARG A 123 -3.96 -7.18 -15.99
N VAL A 124 -4.92 -6.83 -15.13
CA VAL A 124 -4.67 -6.68 -13.67
C VAL A 124 -3.99 -7.91 -13.09
N ARG A 125 -4.42 -9.10 -13.54
CA ARG A 125 -3.82 -10.37 -13.14
C ARG A 125 -3.74 -11.32 -14.34
N MET A 126 -2.52 -11.65 -14.77
CA MET A 126 -2.29 -12.40 -16.01
C MET A 126 -2.59 -13.90 -15.90
N ASN A 127 -2.31 -14.50 -14.74
CA ASN A 127 -2.26 -15.97 -14.58
C ASN A 127 -3.48 -16.49 -13.80
N VAL A 128 -4.69 -16.18 -14.27
CA VAL A 128 -5.96 -16.63 -13.67
C VAL A 128 -6.95 -17.03 -14.76
N GLU A 129 -7.89 -17.91 -14.42
CA GLU A 129 -8.92 -18.39 -15.37
C GLU A 129 -9.81 -17.27 -15.92
N ASN A 130 -10.10 -16.25 -15.11
CA ASN A 130 -10.95 -15.13 -15.50
C ASN A 130 -10.28 -13.77 -15.22
N PRO A 131 -9.41 -13.27 -16.12
CA PRO A 131 -8.75 -11.97 -15.97
C PRO A 131 -9.75 -10.80 -15.98
N LEU A 132 -10.85 -10.91 -16.73
CA LEU A 132 -11.86 -9.86 -16.83
C LEU A 132 -12.52 -9.53 -15.48
N LEU A 133 -12.76 -10.55 -14.65
CA LEU A 133 -13.30 -10.34 -13.31
C LEU A 133 -12.39 -9.43 -12.46
N TRP A 134 -11.08 -9.68 -12.49
CA TRP A 134 -10.10 -8.88 -11.75
C TRP A 134 -10.01 -7.46 -12.28
N ASP A 135 -10.04 -7.28 -13.59
CA ASP A 135 -10.09 -5.95 -14.20
C ASP A 135 -11.33 -5.15 -13.78
N LEU A 136 -12.51 -5.78 -13.76
CA LEU A 136 -13.74 -5.11 -13.34
C LEU A 136 -13.67 -4.72 -11.86
N ILE A 137 -13.22 -5.62 -10.99
CA ILE A 137 -13.05 -5.32 -9.56
C ILE A 137 -12.10 -4.14 -9.37
N TRP A 138 -10.94 -4.15 -10.05
CA TRP A 138 -9.95 -3.08 -9.97
C TRP A 138 -10.47 -1.75 -10.51
N PHE A 139 -11.10 -1.78 -11.69
CA PHE A 139 -11.72 -0.63 -12.34
C PHE A 139 -12.75 0.05 -11.43
N PHE A 140 -13.62 -0.72 -10.78
CA PHE A 140 -14.62 -0.14 -9.89
C PHE A 140 -14.02 0.32 -8.56
N ALA A 141 -13.16 -0.49 -7.94
CA ALA A 141 -12.61 -0.20 -6.62
C ALA A 141 -11.62 0.98 -6.63
N PHE A 142 -10.73 1.05 -7.63
CA PHE A 142 -9.66 2.06 -7.68
C PHE A 142 -9.88 3.10 -8.78
N GLY A 143 -10.75 2.86 -9.76
CA GLY A 143 -11.14 3.84 -10.78
C GLY A 143 -12.41 4.61 -10.40
N VAL A 144 -13.56 3.94 -10.41
CA VAL A 144 -14.88 4.57 -10.26
C VAL A 144 -15.12 5.09 -8.84
N MET A 145 -14.84 4.29 -7.81
CA MET A 145 -15.12 4.67 -6.42
C MET A 145 -14.36 5.94 -5.98
N PRO A 146 -13.06 6.13 -6.28
CA PRO A 146 -12.36 7.37 -5.97
C PRO A 146 -12.92 8.59 -6.70
N VAL A 147 -13.39 8.45 -7.94
CA VAL A 147 -14.05 9.54 -8.69
C VAL A 147 -15.40 9.91 -8.05
N ILE A 148 -16.20 8.93 -7.64
CA ILE A 148 -17.45 9.17 -6.91
C ILE A 148 -17.16 9.85 -5.57
N ALA A 149 -16.17 9.36 -4.82
CA ALA A 149 -15.75 9.94 -3.56
C ALA A 149 -15.31 11.39 -3.75
N ALA A 150 -14.55 11.71 -4.79
CA ALA A 150 -14.18 13.08 -5.14
C ALA A 150 -15.40 13.97 -5.40
N ALA A 151 -16.38 13.47 -6.18
CA ALA A 151 -17.62 14.20 -6.46
C ALA A 151 -18.45 14.44 -5.18
N TYR A 152 -18.49 13.46 -4.26
CA TYR A 152 -19.11 13.64 -2.95
C TYR A 152 -18.35 14.65 -2.09
N LEU A 153 -17.03 14.57 -2.04
CA LEU A 153 -16.19 15.44 -1.24
C LEU A 153 -16.29 16.91 -1.64
N THR A 154 -16.55 17.19 -2.92
CA THR A 154 -16.75 18.56 -3.43
C THR A 154 -18.16 19.11 -3.22
N LYS A 155 -19.17 18.26 -2.96
CA LYS A 155 -20.58 18.67 -2.82
C LYS A 155 -20.99 19.07 -1.40
N PHE A 156 -20.41 18.44 -0.37
CA PHE A 156 -20.85 18.67 1.02
C PHE A 156 -19.87 19.59 1.78
N PRO A 157 -20.35 20.69 2.40
CA PRO A 157 -19.50 21.51 3.25
C PRO A 157 -18.98 20.68 4.44
N PRO A 158 -17.76 20.96 4.93
CA PRO A 158 -17.23 20.25 6.09
C PRO A 158 -18.10 20.53 7.33
N ALA A 159 -18.29 19.49 8.16
CA ALA A 159 -18.75 19.70 9.52
C ALA A 159 -17.77 20.62 10.27
N PRO A 160 -18.22 21.46 11.22
CA PRO A 160 -17.34 22.32 11.99
C PRO A 160 -16.20 21.49 12.61
N ARG A 161 -14.95 21.90 12.36
CA ARG A 161 -13.74 21.23 12.86
C ARG A 161 -13.77 21.18 14.40
N THR A 162 -14.04 20.01 14.98
CA THR A 162 -13.73 19.74 16.37
C THR A 162 -12.30 19.21 16.46
N THR A 163 -11.43 20.01 17.08
CA THR A 163 -10.14 19.67 17.73
C THR A 163 -8.94 19.20 16.87
N ILE A 164 -7.90 20.06 16.85
CA ILE A 164 -6.45 19.87 17.12
C ILE A 164 -5.65 18.74 16.42
N LEU A 165 -6.24 17.63 15.96
CA LEU A 165 -5.50 16.52 15.32
C LEU A 165 -5.24 16.70 13.81
N SER A 166 -5.67 17.80 13.21
CA SER A 166 -5.57 18.04 11.76
C SER A 166 -4.32 18.83 11.35
N SER A 167 -3.17 18.53 11.94
CA SER A 167 -1.88 19.02 11.43
C SER A 167 -1.24 17.93 10.57
N PRO A 168 -0.85 18.19 9.32
CA PRO A 168 -0.06 17.26 8.50
C PRO A 168 1.17 16.75 9.26
N LEU A 169 1.76 17.57 10.11
CA LEU A 169 2.87 17.19 10.96
C LEU A 169 2.46 16.18 12.05
N ALA A 170 1.29 16.33 12.66
CA ALA A 170 0.78 15.37 13.64
C ALA A 170 0.48 14.02 12.97
N LEU A 171 -0.05 14.02 11.74
CA LEU A 171 -0.27 12.81 10.97
C LEU A 171 1.05 12.16 10.53
N VAL A 172 2.02 12.94 10.04
CA VAL A 172 3.37 12.46 9.72
C VAL A 172 4.01 11.84 10.95
N ILE A 173 4.05 12.55 12.08
CA ILE A 173 4.60 12.03 13.34
C ILE A 173 3.85 10.78 13.78
N ALA A 174 2.52 10.76 13.73
CA ALA A 174 1.72 9.59 14.08
C ALA A 174 2.04 8.40 13.16
N THR A 175 2.13 8.59 11.85
CA THR A 175 2.45 7.54 10.87
C THR A 175 3.87 7.03 11.04
N PHE A 176 4.86 7.90 11.23
CA PHE A 176 6.24 7.48 11.48
C PHE A 176 6.38 6.77 12.82
N THR A 177 5.71 7.24 13.88
CA THR A 177 5.77 6.60 15.21
C THR A 177 5.03 5.26 15.22
N THR A 178 3.80 5.17 14.71
CA THR A 178 3.06 3.90 14.61
C THR A 178 3.67 2.93 13.61
N GLY A 179 4.17 3.41 12.46
CA GLY A 179 4.89 2.59 11.49
C GLY A 179 6.19 2.02 12.08
N SER A 180 6.96 2.84 12.80
CA SER A 180 8.16 2.37 13.50
C SER A 180 7.82 1.40 14.64
N ALA A 181 6.72 1.63 15.37
CA ALA A 181 6.25 0.72 16.40
C ALA A 181 5.78 -0.63 15.82
N ALA A 182 5.19 -0.65 14.61
CA ALA A 182 4.80 -1.88 13.92
C ALA A 182 6.00 -2.72 13.46
N LEU A 183 7.17 -2.10 13.25
CA LEU A 183 8.42 -2.81 12.98
C LEU A 183 8.99 -3.51 14.23
N LEU A 184 8.56 -3.12 15.43
CA LEU A 184 9.02 -3.77 16.65
C LEU A 184 8.36 -5.15 16.81
N PRO A 185 9.13 -6.21 17.12
CA PRO A 185 8.58 -7.55 17.33
C PRO A 185 7.55 -7.54 18.45
N ALA A 186 6.38 -8.15 18.20
CA ALA A 186 5.37 -8.34 19.23
C ALA A 186 5.95 -9.15 20.40
N PRO A 187 5.78 -8.71 21.65
CA PRO A 187 6.50 -9.28 22.79
C PRO A 187 6.13 -10.74 23.13
N GLN A 188 5.10 -11.33 22.51
CA GLN A 188 4.42 -12.52 23.07
C GLN A 188 4.54 -13.83 22.28
N SER A 189 5.30 -13.93 21.18
CA SER A 189 5.49 -15.25 20.54
C SER A 189 6.92 -15.60 20.11
N GLY A 190 7.81 -14.61 19.97
CA GLY A 190 9.16 -14.81 19.44
C GLY A 190 9.21 -15.46 18.06
N THR A 191 8.06 -15.68 17.42
CA THR A 191 7.92 -16.40 16.16
C THR A 191 7.81 -15.40 15.03
N VAL A 192 8.72 -15.49 14.07
CA VAL A 192 8.87 -14.58 12.94
C VAL A 192 8.70 -15.39 11.66
N MET A 193 7.92 -14.85 10.74
CA MET A 193 7.80 -15.35 9.37
C MET A 193 8.90 -14.73 8.52
N VAL A 194 9.65 -15.55 7.81
CA VAL A 194 10.78 -15.11 6.99
C VAL A 194 10.64 -15.70 5.60
N MET A 195 10.77 -14.86 4.57
CA MET A 195 10.88 -15.29 3.18
C MET A 195 12.32 -15.09 2.72
N PHE A 196 13.00 -16.15 2.34
CA PHE A 196 14.37 -16.09 1.79
C PHE A 196 14.35 -15.93 0.27
N ARG A 197 15.44 -15.37 -0.27
CA ARG A 197 15.58 -15.20 -1.71
C ARG A 197 15.57 -16.53 -2.48
N PRO A 198 15.04 -16.54 -3.72
CA PRO A 198 15.12 -17.71 -4.58
C PRO A 198 16.58 -18.16 -4.78
N GLY A 199 16.82 -19.47 -4.76
CA GLY A 199 18.13 -20.07 -5.01
C GLY A 199 18.98 -20.34 -3.76
N MET A 200 18.53 -19.96 -2.56
CA MET A 200 19.14 -20.46 -1.32
C MET A 200 18.80 -21.94 -1.13
N ASN A 201 19.81 -22.75 -0.86
CA ASN A 201 19.60 -24.15 -0.50
C ASN A 201 19.21 -24.27 0.98
N VAL A 202 18.65 -25.42 1.36
CA VAL A 202 18.17 -25.66 2.74
C VAL A 202 19.30 -25.46 3.76
N SER A 203 20.53 -25.88 3.46
CA SER A 203 21.66 -25.73 4.40
C SER A 203 22.04 -24.26 4.62
N GLN A 204 22.03 -23.43 3.58
CA GLN A 204 22.23 -21.98 3.68
C GLN A 204 21.13 -21.32 4.50
N THR A 205 19.86 -21.68 4.26
CA THR A 205 18.72 -21.14 5.01
C THR A 205 18.77 -21.54 6.48
N VAL A 206 19.05 -22.80 6.79
CA VAL A 206 19.22 -23.29 8.16
C VAL A 206 20.42 -22.61 8.84
N ALA A 207 21.53 -22.41 8.13
CA ALA A 207 22.70 -21.70 8.65
C ALA A 207 22.38 -20.22 8.96
N ALA A 208 21.66 -19.54 8.07
CA ALA A 208 21.18 -18.17 8.26
C ALA A 208 20.26 -18.04 9.48
N ILE A 209 19.33 -18.99 9.66
CA ILE A 209 18.45 -19.02 10.84
C ILE A 209 19.27 -19.31 12.10
N GLY A 210 20.27 -20.19 12.00
CA GLY A 210 21.17 -20.55 13.10
C GLY A 210 22.10 -19.42 13.55
N SER A 211 22.53 -18.52 12.64
CA SER A 211 23.45 -17.41 12.97
C SER A 211 22.84 -16.39 13.95
N ILE A 212 21.52 -16.40 14.08
CA ILE A 212 20.76 -15.54 14.99
C ILE A 212 20.03 -16.32 16.10
N ASP A 213 20.45 -17.55 16.37
CA ASP A 213 19.86 -18.43 17.40
C ASP A 213 18.36 -18.69 17.18
N GLY A 214 17.96 -18.84 15.91
CA GLY A 214 16.60 -19.14 15.49
C GLY A 214 16.31 -20.65 15.49
N ARG A 215 15.11 -21.01 15.96
CA ARG A 215 14.58 -22.38 15.94
C ARG A 215 13.47 -22.49 14.90
N ILE A 216 13.59 -23.40 13.96
CA ILE A 216 12.58 -23.63 12.93
C ILE A 216 11.31 -24.21 13.58
N VAL A 217 10.17 -23.58 13.30
CA VAL A 217 8.83 -24.01 13.77
C VAL A 217 8.09 -24.70 12.63
N TRP A 218 8.14 -24.11 11.43
CA TRP A 218 7.45 -24.59 10.24
C TRP A 218 8.10 -24.03 8.98
N THR A 219 7.91 -24.69 7.85
CA THR A 219 8.24 -24.18 6.51
C THR A 219 7.20 -24.64 5.50
N ASP A 220 7.02 -23.87 4.44
CA ASP A 220 6.15 -24.22 3.34
C ASP A 220 6.79 -25.24 2.38
N ASP A 221 6.00 -25.83 1.48
CA ASP A 221 6.48 -26.85 0.53
C ASP A 221 7.52 -26.31 -0.46
N THR A 222 7.52 -24.99 -0.72
CA THR A 222 8.52 -24.37 -1.61
C THR A 222 9.86 -24.10 -0.90
N MET A 223 9.91 -24.29 0.42
CA MET A 223 11.07 -24.00 1.28
C MET A 223 11.56 -22.55 1.18
N GLN A 224 10.69 -21.62 0.77
CA GLN A 224 11.02 -20.19 0.67
C GLN A 224 10.53 -19.43 1.90
N VAL A 225 9.45 -19.87 2.52
CA VAL A 225 8.81 -19.25 3.67
C VAL A 225 9.02 -20.13 4.91
N TRP A 226 9.50 -19.51 5.97
CA TRP A 226 9.89 -20.17 7.22
C TRP A 226 9.27 -19.44 8.40
N ALA A 227 8.64 -20.19 9.29
CA ALA A 227 8.29 -19.72 10.63
C ALA A 227 9.43 -20.11 11.58
N ILE A 228 10.07 -19.12 12.18
CA ILE A 228 11.22 -19.33 13.09
C ILE A 228 10.94 -18.69 14.44
N LYS A 229 11.28 -19.39 15.51
CA LYS A 229 11.25 -18.86 16.87
C LYS A 229 12.63 -18.34 17.25
N LEU A 230 12.74 -17.04 17.46
CA LEU A 230 13.97 -16.37 17.83
C LEU A 230 14.12 -16.31 19.35
N THR A 231 15.32 -16.63 19.83
CA THR A 231 15.70 -16.40 21.22
C THR A 231 15.83 -14.90 21.51
N LYS A 232 16.28 -14.12 20.52
CA LYS A 232 16.47 -12.66 20.55
C LYS A 232 15.71 -12.01 19.38
N PRO A 233 14.42 -11.67 19.54
CA PRO A 233 13.59 -11.12 18.47
C PRO A 233 14.13 -9.83 17.86
N GLU A 234 14.91 -9.05 18.60
CA GLU A 234 15.57 -7.82 18.13
C GLU A 234 16.59 -8.07 17.02
N ARG A 235 17.12 -9.29 16.90
CA ARG A 235 18.06 -9.68 15.83
C ARG A 235 17.37 -10.14 14.55
N ALA A 236 16.03 -10.15 14.49
CA ALA A 236 15.29 -10.61 13.33
C ALA A 236 15.68 -9.90 12.02
N LEU A 237 16.00 -8.60 12.09
CA LEU A 237 16.41 -7.81 10.92
C LEU A 237 17.79 -8.21 10.37
N GLU A 238 18.64 -8.89 11.14
CA GLU A 238 19.93 -9.39 10.65
C GLU A 238 19.75 -10.43 9.54
N LEU A 239 18.59 -11.10 9.45
CA LEU A 239 18.29 -12.05 8.38
C LEU A 239 18.29 -11.43 6.99
N TYR A 240 18.03 -10.12 6.86
CA TYR A 240 18.15 -9.43 5.57
C TYR A 240 19.59 -9.51 5.03
N LEU A 241 20.60 -9.53 5.90
CA LEU A 241 22.00 -9.71 5.52
C LEU A 241 22.29 -11.14 5.06
N GLU A 242 21.52 -12.10 5.57
CA GLU A 242 21.63 -13.52 5.24
C GLU A 242 20.74 -13.93 4.05
N GLY A 243 20.15 -12.95 3.34
CA GLY A 243 19.36 -13.19 2.14
C GLY A 243 17.87 -13.35 2.36
N ALA A 244 17.34 -12.98 3.53
CA ALA A 244 15.90 -12.76 3.68
C ALA A 244 15.45 -11.58 2.81
N MET A 245 14.34 -11.76 2.10
CA MET A 245 13.65 -10.73 1.32
C MET A 245 12.51 -10.09 2.11
N LEU A 246 11.93 -10.83 3.05
CA LEU A 246 10.89 -10.33 3.94
C LEU A 246 11.04 -10.97 5.31
N VAL A 247 10.96 -10.14 6.35
CA VAL A 247 10.94 -10.57 7.75
C VAL A 247 9.72 -9.92 8.41
N GLY A 248 8.75 -10.73 8.81
CA GLY A 248 7.48 -10.29 9.38
C GLY A 248 7.19 -10.94 10.73
N ASN A 249 6.80 -10.13 11.71
CA ASN A 249 6.41 -10.58 13.05
C ASN A 249 4.91 -10.95 13.16
N SER A 250 4.18 -10.92 12.05
CA SER A 250 2.72 -11.12 11.99
C SER A 250 2.31 -11.78 10.68
N ILE A 251 1.30 -12.66 10.76
CA ILE A 251 0.73 -13.40 9.61
C ILE A 251 -0.16 -12.48 8.72
N LEU A 252 -0.54 -11.30 9.22
CA LEU A 252 -1.36 -10.31 8.54
C LEU A 252 -0.64 -8.95 8.51
N PRO A 253 -0.91 -8.07 7.53
CA PRO A 253 -0.38 -6.70 7.48
C PRO A 253 -1.01 -5.78 8.55
N ALA A 254 -1.35 -6.33 9.71
CA ALA A 254 -2.03 -5.67 10.82
C ALA A 254 -1.17 -5.82 12.09
N GLY A 255 0.04 -5.24 12.05
CA GLY A 255 1.08 -5.36 13.09
C GLY A 255 0.65 -4.96 14.50
N CYS A 256 -0.44 -4.19 14.65
CA CYS A 256 -0.96 -3.80 15.97
C CYS A 256 -1.77 -4.91 16.67
N PHE A 257 -2.39 -5.85 15.93
CA PHE A 257 -3.18 -6.92 16.54
C PHE A 257 -2.32 -8.01 17.19
N GLY A 258 -1.05 -8.13 16.81
CA GLY A 258 -0.09 -9.04 17.44
C GLY A 258 0.28 -8.66 18.88
N TRP A 259 -0.02 -7.43 19.31
CA TRP A 259 0.24 -6.93 20.66
C TRP A 259 -0.92 -7.18 21.64
N THR A 260 -2.09 -7.58 21.16
CA THR A 260 -3.27 -7.84 21.98
C THR A 260 -3.48 -9.35 22.13
N SER A 261 -3.19 -9.90 23.31
CA SER A 261 -3.57 -11.26 23.67
C SER A 261 -4.90 -11.24 24.43
N PRO A 262 -5.84 -12.17 24.17
CA PRO A 262 -6.87 -12.47 25.15
C PRO A 262 -6.17 -12.98 26.41
N SER A 263 -6.43 -12.37 27.56
CA SER A 263 -6.02 -12.92 28.85
C SER A 263 -6.75 -14.25 29.05
N VAL A 264 -6.11 -15.36 28.71
CA VAL A 264 -6.55 -16.67 29.21
C VAL A 264 -6.18 -16.68 30.68
N ASP A 265 -7.15 -16.31 31.50
CA ASP A 265 -7.03 -16.30 32.94
C ASP A 265 -6.50 -17.63 33.47
N LYS A 266 -5.67 -17.49 34.51
CA LYS A 266 -5.13 -18.53 35.36
C LYS A 266 -6.26 -19.33 36.02
N ALA A 267 -6.88 -20.26 35.32
CA ALA A 267 -7.72 -21.29 35.93
C ALA A 267 -6.81 -22.40 36.46
N GLY A 268 -6.39 -22.29 37.72
CA GLY A 268 -5.74 -23.39 38.44
C GLY A 268 -6.63 -24.64 38.46
N PRO A 269 -6.05 -25.85 38.61
CA PRO A 269 -6.80 -27.09 38.58
C PRO A 269 -7.85 -27.11 39.71
N ARG A 270 -9.13 -27.27 39.36
CA ARG A 270 -10.18 -27.55 40.34
C ARG A 270 -9.96 -28.94 40.94
N PRO A 271 -10.10 -29.12 42.25
CA PRO A 271 -9.97 -30.44 42.86
C PRO A 271 -11.11 -31.35 42.38
N GLN A 272 -10.76 -32.56 41.95
CA GLN A 272 -11.74 -33.59 41.64
C GLN A 272 -12.46 -34.00 42.93
N SER A 273 -13.76 -33.76 42.99
CA SER A 273 -14.64 -34.39 43.97
C SER A 273 -14.73 -35.89 43.64
N ARG A 274 -14.19 -36.71 44.55
CA ARG A 274 -14.51 -38.15 44.64
C ARG A 274 -16.03 -38.29 44.80
N GLU A 275 -16.67 -39.02 43.89
CA GLU A 275 -17.92 -39.71 44.17
C GLU A 275 -17.76 -41.19 43.86
N ARG A 276 -17.86 -41.97 44.97
CA ARG A 276 -18.09 -43.41 45.15
C ARG A 276 -17.12 -44.41 44.52
#